data_AF-A0A1X0P3L2-F1
#
_entry.id   AF-A0A1X0P3L2-F1
#
_cell.length_a   1.000
_cell.length_b   1.000
_cell.length_c   1.000
_cell.angle_alpha   90.00
_cell.angle_beta   90.00
_cell.angle_gamma   90.00
#
_symmetry.space_group_name_H-M   'P 1'
#
loop_
_entity.id
_entity.type
_entity.pdbx_description
1 polymer ?
#
loop_
_entity_poly.entity_id
_entity_poly.type
_entity_poly.pdbx_seq_one_letter_code
_entity_poly.pdbx_strand_id
1 'polypeptide(L)'
;MTTMFVQLRGVVYLLVLLHFCVCVVRAEAETSDEAEAKIAKNVLQRTVDNAYEVLAQGKSCLTLLESEIKYCNESVMEAKKAVRDTNGVDELISQKKENAGSDKVVELLKRVRSTKETANVAMEAAIVAVGRLTAARTACHVSYDNMDYVAKKLEQDVGGLRSFMMGPDGVRHNNTECERLVKNGVELWEKIQTIKDEVFQKKWDGDTMKSEGVGVLKKAITALKNVKTKLGDLEERLNTVGSGSTASGETVRKEKEEVGKVAYEGGVKLTKVASVPRTFAVGGVIKREEIVDESSAPQEKEKIKKEAEKLKDDIVMDVRDELQKREEEERHRIAEAIQAEENEEREREKKATEEKKKIEEQQKKTEEEKKKKIEGQRKAEEDEKKKIKEQKEVEEEEEERKIEEQQKKAEEEKAKLTKGDGAFTPALLREPLVPFAVMCVLGCTLVC
;
A
#
# COMPACT_ATOMS: atom_id res chain seq x y z
N MET A 1 14.21 4.66 -77.17
CA MET A 1 13.97 3.90 -75.90
C MET A 1 14.82 4.39 -74.72
N THR A 2 15.89 5.16 -74.92
CA THR A 2 16.74 5.70 -73.84
C THR A 2 16.11 6.89 -73.09
N THR A 3 15.18 7.62 -73.70
CA THR A 3 14.50 8.77 -73.07
C THR A 3 13.47 8.39 -72.00
N MET A 4 12.84 7.21 -72.08
CA MET A 4 11.91 6.73 -71.04
C MET A 4 12.64 6.29 -69.76
N PHE A 5 13.88 5.80 -69.87
CA PHE A 5 14.68 5.42 -68.69
C PHE A 5 15.13 6.62 -67.85
N VAL A 6 15.28 7.80 -68.47
CA VAL A 6 15.62 9.04 -67.76
C VAL A 6 14.43 9.54 -66.94
N GLN A 7 13.21 9.41 -67.46
CA GLN A 7 11.98 9.78 -66.74
C GLN A 7 11.71 8.87 -65.54
N LEU A 8 11.93 7.56 -65.67
CA LEU A 8 11.79 6.60 -64.56
C LEU A 8 12.82 6.86 -63.44
N ARG A 9 14.06 7.22 -63.78
CA ARG A 9 15.08 7.56 -62.77
C ARG A 9 14.69 8.82 -61.99
N GLY A 10 14.14 9.84 -62.65
CA GLY A 10 13.67 11.06 -61.98
C GLY A 10 12.58 10.82 -60.93
N VAL A 11 11.64 9.91 -61.22
CA VAL A 11 10.55 9.56 -60.28
C VAL A 11 11.08 8.79 -59.06
N VAL A 12 12.05 7.89 -59.24
CA VAL A 12 12.66 7.16 -58.11
C VAL A 12 13.41 8.12 -57.19
N TYR A 13 14.18 9.07 -57.73
CA TYR A 13 14.83 10.09 -56.90
C TYR A 13 13.82 10.95 -56.14
N LEU A 14 12.72 11.35 -56.77
CA LEU A 14 11.64 12.08 -56.11
C LEU A 14 10.98 11.27 -55.00
N LEU A 15 10.71 9.98 -55.20
CA LEU A 15 10.13 9.11 -54.16
C LEU A 15 11.07 8.90 -52.98
N VAL A 16 12.37 8.70 -53.24
CA VAL A 16 13.39 8.59 -52.18
C VAL A 16 13.50 9.89 -51.40
N LEU A 17 13.50 11.04 -52.09
CA LEU A 17 13.59 12.35 -51.47
C LEU A 17 12.32 12.68 -50.67
N LEU A 18 11.14 12.29 -51.16
CA LEU A 18 9.87 12.43 -50.46
C LEU A 18 9.79 11.49 -49.24
N HIS A 19 10.32 10.27 -49.34
CA HIS A 19 10.45 9.36 -48.20
C HIS A 19 11.42 9.93 -47.15
N PHE A 20 12.55 10.51 -47.58
CA PHE A 20 13.47 11.23 -46.69
C PHE A 20 12.82 12.44 -46.02
N CYS A 21 12.08 13.27 -46.77
CA CYS A 21 11.34 14.40 -46.22
C CYS A 21 10.28 13.96 -45.21
N VAL A 22 9.54 12.87 -45.48
CA VAL A 22 8.56 12.32 -44.53
C VAL A 22 9.26 11.79 -43.28
N CYS A 23 10.42 11.13 -43.39
CA CYS A 23 11.19 10.67 -42.24
C CYS A 23 11.77 11.84 -41.42
N VAL A 24 12.22 12.92 -42.06
CA VAL A 24 12.75 14.13 -41.38
C VAL A 24 11.62 14.92 -40.70
N VAL A 25 10.48 15.13 -41.37
CA VAL A 25 9.32 15.81 -40.76
C VAL A 25 8.74 14.99 -39.60
N ARG A 26 8.86 13.66 -39.65
CA ARG A 26 8.46 12.77 -38.54
C ARG A 26 9.48 12.70 -37.41
N ALA A 27 10.73 13.11 -37.65
CA ALA A 27 11.77 13.27 -36.65
C ALA A 27 11.72 14.65 -35.97
N GLU A 28 11.34 15.71 -36.71
CA GLU A 28 11.07 17.06 -36.17
C GLU A 28 9.70 17.21 -35.52
N ALA A 29 8.80 16.25 -35.71
CA ALA A 29 7.73 15.99 -34.75
C ALA A 29 8.34 15.38 -33.48
N GLU A 30 9.36 16.04 -32.93
CA GLU A 30 9.84 15.86 -31.58
C GLU A 30 8.61 15.98 -30.71
N THR A 31 8.17 14.84 -30.17
CA THR A 31 7.25 14.83 -29.06
C THR A 31 7.95 15.65 -28.00
N SER A 32 7.58 16.94 -27.91
CA SER A 32 8.10 17.86 -26.90
C SER A 32 8.17 17.10 -25.58
N ASP A 33 9.29 17.20 -24.86
CA ASP A 33 9.49 16.51 -23.57
C ASP A 33 8.29 16.71 -22.63
N GLU A 34 7.56 17.82 -22.77
CA GLU A 34 6.32 18.12 -22.07
C GLU A 34 5.18 17.15 -22.42
N ALA A 35 5.02 16.76 -23.69
CA ALA A 35 4.05 15.78 -24.14
C ALA A 35 4.36 14.37 -23.61
N GLU A 36 5.63 13.97 -23.61
CA GLU A 36 6.06 12.67 -23.07
C GLU A 36 5.91 12.62 -21.55
N ALA A 37 6.32 13.68 -20.84
CA ALA A 37 6.12 13.82 -19.40
C ALA A 37 4.63 13.77 -19.04
N LYS A 38 3.75 14.39 -19.84
CA LYS A 38 2.31 14.31 -19.66
C LYS A 38 1.77 12.88 -19.85
N ILE A 39 2.29 12.15 -20.83
CA ILE A 39 1.94 10.73 -21.03
C ILE A 39 2.40 9.89 -19.83
N ALA A 40 3.66 10.04 -19.41
CA ALA A 40 4.22 9.32 -18.26
C ALA A 40 3.43 9.59 -16.97
N LYS A 41 3.07 10.87 -16.73
CA LYS A 41 2.21 11.27 -15.60
C LYS A 41 0.85 10.56 -15.66
N ASN A 42 0.18 10.57 -16.81
CA ASN A 42 -1.12 9.91 -16.96
C ASN A 42 -1.05 8.39 -16.78
N VAL A 43 0.04 7.78 -17.24
CA VAL A 43 0.30 6.34 -17.04
C VAL A 43 0.48 6.05 -15.56
N LEU A 44 1.35 6.80 -14.86
CA LEU A 44 1.57 6.61 -13.43
C LEU A 44 0.29 6.83 -12.62
N GLN A 45 -0.52 7.84 -12.95
CA GLN A 45 -1.80 8.07 -12.27
C GLN A 45 -2.72 6.86 -12.36
N ARG A 46 -2.89 6.28 -13.55
CA ARG A 46 -3.71 5.07 -13.72
C ARG A 46 -3.14 3.88 -12.95
N THR A 47 -1.82 3.73 -12.94
CA THR A 47 -1.15 2.68 -12.18
C THR A 47 -1.33 2.86 -10.67
N VAL A 48 -1.30 4.09 -10.17
CA VAL A 48 -1.61 4.43 -8.77
C VAL A 48 -3.07 4.10 -8.43
N ASP A 49 -4.02 4.45 -9.28
CA ASP A 49 -5.44 4.15 -9.06
C ASP A 49 -5.67 2.62 -8.97
N ASN A 50 -5.08 1.86 -9.90
CA ASN A 50 -5.12 0.39 -9.88
C ASN A 50 -4.39 -0.21 -8.65
N ALA A 51 -3.30 0.42 -8.21
CA ALA A 51 -2.55 -0.01 -7.04
C ALA A 51 -3.35 0.14 -5.74
N TYR A 52 -4.20 1.16 -5.60
CA TYR A 52 -5.11 1.25 -4.45
C TYR A 52 -6.17 0.12 -4.45
N GLU A 53 -6.72 -0.22 -5.61
CA GLU A 53 -7.63 -1.35 -5.76
C GLU A 53 -6.96 -2.67 -5.34
N VAL A 54 -5.76 -2.93 -5.84
CA VAL A 54 -5.01 -4.16 -5.52
C VAL A 54 -4.53 -4.17 -4.07
N LEU A 55 -4.22 -3.02 -3.47
CA LEU A 55 -3.93 -2.91 -2.03
C LEU A 55 -5.15 -3.31 -1.19
N ALA A 56 -6.36 -2.88 -1.57
CA ALA A 56 -7.60 -3.28 -0.90
C ALA A 56 -7.82 -4.79 -0.96
N GLN A 57 -7.61 -5.40 -2.14
CA GLN A 57 -7.66 -6.85 -2.34
C GLN A 57 -6.64 -7.59 -1.46
N GLY A 58 -5.40 -7.09 -1.41
CA GLY A 58 -4.35 -7.65 -0.57
C GLY A 58 -4.70 -7.67 0.92
N LYS A 59 -5.20 -6.53 1.44
CA LYS A 59 -5.64 -6.42 2.84
C LYS A 59 -6.82 -7.34 3.14
N SER A 60 -7.81 -7.38 2.26
CA SER A 60 -8.96 -8.29 2.39
C SER A 60 -8.50 -9.75 2.48
N CYS A 61 -7.61 -10.17 1.57
CA CYS A 61 -7.00 -11.50 1.57
C CYS A 61 -6.24 -11.82 2.86
N LEU A 62 -5.43 -10.87 3.35
CA LEU A 62 -4.67 -11.04 4.59
C LEU A 62 -5.61 -11.32 5.77
N THR A 63 -6.62 -10.46 5.97
CA THR A 63 -7.56 -10.62 7.08
C THR A 63 -8.37 -11.91 6.98
N LEU A 64 -8.72 -12.33 5.76
CA LEU A 64 -9.45 -13.58 5.52
C LEU A 64 -8.60 -14.78 5.91
N LEU A 65 -7.35 -14.84 5.44
CA LEU A 65 -6.40 -15.90 5.79
C LEU A 65 -6.17 -15.99 7.30
N GLU A 66 -6.00 -14.87 7.99
CA GLU A 66 -5.84 -14.86 9.44
C GLU A 66 -7.05 -15.45 10.18
N SER A 67 -8.26 -15.07 9.78
CA SER A 67 -9.48 -15.63 10.39
C SER A 67 -9.63 -17.12 10.11
N GLU A 68 -9.34 -17.58 8.89
CA GLU A 68 -9.47 -18.99 8.51
C GLU A 68 -8.39 -19.88 9.14
N ILE A 69 -7.15 -19.37 9.28
CA ILE A 69 -6.09 -20.07 10.01
C ILE A 69 -6.49 -20.27 11.47
N LYS A 70 -7.01 -19.21 12.12
CA LYS A 70 -7.48 -19.29 13.51
C LYS A 70 -8.62 -20.30 13.67
N TYR A 71 -9.64 -20.21 12.83
CA TYR A 71 -10.79 -21.13 12.84
C TYR A 71 -10.36 -22.60 12.60
N CYS A 72 -9.45 -22.82 11.65
CA CYS A 72 -8.89 -24.14 11.39
C CYS A 72 -8.11 -24.68 12.60
N ASN A 73 -7.30 -23.86 13.25
CA ASN A 73 -6.54 -24.28 14.43
C ASN A 73 -7.46 -24.70 15.59
N GLU A 74 -8.48 -23.91 15.90
CA GLU A 74 -9.48 -24.22 16.93
C GLU A 74 -10.19 -25.55 16.65
N SER A 75 -10.70 -25.71 15.42
CA SER A 75 -11.40 -26.93 15.00
C SER A 75 -10.50 -28.18 15.03
N VAL A 76 -9.24 -28.06 14.59
CA VAL A 76 -8.27 -29.16 14.62
C VAL A 76 -7.91 -29.56 16.05
N MET A 77 -7.83 -28.60 16.98
CA MET A 77 -7.58 -28.89 18.39
C MET A 77 -8.74 -29.66 19.04
N GLU A 78 -9.98 -29.34 18.69
CA GLU A 78 -11.16 -30.11 19.11
C GLU A 78 -11.14 -31.53 18.56
N ALA A 79 -10.85 -31.68 17.26
CA ALA A 79 -10.69 -33.00 16.65
C ALA A 79 -9.60 -33.82 17.34
N LYS A 80 -8.45 -33.19 17.67
CA LYS A 80 -7.34 -33.83 18.41
C LYS A 80 -7.77 -34.29 19.81
N LYS A 81 -8.62 -33.53 20.50
CA LYS A 81 -9.20 -33.95 21.78
C LYS A 81 -10.09 -35.18 21.58
N ALA A 82 -10.98 -35.17 20.60
CA ALA A 82 -11.84 -36.30 20.30
C ALA A 82 -11.06 -37.57 19.92
N VAL A 83 -9.92 -37.45 19.24
CA VAL A 83 -9.01 -38.59 18.99
C VAL A 83 -8.50 -39.19 20.30
N ARG A 84 -8.08 -38.37 21.26
CA ARG A 84 -7.61 -38.86 22.56
C ARG A 84 -8.72 -39.59 23.31
N ASP A 85 -9.94 -39.05 23.30
CA ASP A 85 -11.09 -39.68 23.94
C ASP A 85 -11.44 -41.02 23.27
N THR A 86 -11.36 -41.08 21.93
CA THR A 86 -11.57 -42.30 21.14
C THR A 86 -10.52 -43.37 21.45
N ASN A 87 -9.25 -42.99 21.58
CA ASN A 87 -8.19 -43.91 21.99
C ASN A 87 -8.41 -44.44 23.41
N GLY A 88 -8.90 -43.60 24.34
CA GLY A 88 -9.27 -44.05 25.68
C GLY A 88 -10.40 -45.09 25.66
N VAL A 89 -11.37 -44.96 24.76
CA VAL A 89 -12.40 -45.99 24.55
C VAL A 89 -11.80 -47.27 23.94
N ASP A 90 -10.91 -47.13 22.97
CA ASP A 90 -10.20 -48.23 22.33
C ASP A 90 -9.41 -49.09 23.35
N GLU A 91 -8.75 -48.45 24.31
CA GLU A 91 -8.05 -49.11 25.44
C GLU A 91 -9.02 -49.83 26.37
N LEU A 92 -10.17 -49.20 26.70
CA LEU A 92 -11.20 -49.82 27.55
C LEU A 92 -11.83 -51.05 26.90
N ILE A 93 -12.04 -51.03 25.57
CA ILE A 93 -12.51 -52.22 24.84
C ILE A 93 -11.47 -53.34 24.95
N SER A 94 -10.18 -53.03 24.79
CA SER A 94 -9.09 -54.00 24.96
C SER A 94 -9.04 -54.62 26.35
N GLN A 95 -9.14 -53.81 27.41
CA GLN A 95 -9.11 -54.29 28.80
C GLN A 95 -10.36 -55.12 29.15
N LYS A 96 -11.54 -54.68 28.73
CA LYS A 96 -12.81 -55.37 29.02
C LYS A 96 -12.99 -56.64 28.18
N LYS A 97 -12.20 -56.84 27.11
CA LYS A 97 -12.21 -58.06 26.30
C LYS A 97 -12.04 -59.30 27.20
N GLU A 98 -11.23 -59.28 28.25
CA GLU A 98 -10.92 -60.51 28.98
C GLU A 98 -11.97 -60.97 30.00
N ASN A 99 -12.76 -60.07 30.61
CA ASN A 99 -13.57 -60.41 31.80
C ASN A 99 -14.89 -59.63 31.98
N ALA A 100 -15.54 -59.17 30.90
CA ALA A 100 -16.74 -58.34 31.01
C ALA A 100 -18.05 -59.15 31.17
N GLY A 101 -18.72 -58.98 32.31
CA GLY A 101 -20.15 -59.30 32.45
C GLY A 101 -21.03 -58.34 31.65
N SER A 102 -22.31 -58.72 31.43
CA SER A 102 -23.27 -57.97 30.60
C SER A 102 -23.36 -56.49 30.91
N ASP A 103 -23.40 -56.12 32.19
CA ASP A 103 -23.60 -54.73 32.62
C ASP A 103 -22.42 -53.83 32.26
N LYS A 104 -21.20 -54.39 32.31
CA LYS A 104 -19.97 -53.68 31.93
C LYS A 104 -19.91 -53.42 30.42
N VAL A 105 -20.55 -54.26 29.61
CA VAL A 105 -20.66 -54.10 28.15
C VAL A 105 -21.64 -52.97 27.81
N VAL A 106 -22.78 -52.90 28.50
CA VAL A 106 -23.77 -51.82 28.30
C VAL A 106 -23.15 -50.44 28.62
N GLU A 107 -22.42 -50.33 29.71
CA GLU A 107 -21.70 -49.09 30.07
C GLU A 107 -20.64 -48.71 29.04
N LEU A 108 -19.88 -49.70 28.54
CA LEU A 108 -18.88 -49.49 27.49
C LEU A 108 -19.53 -48.96 26.20
N LEU A 109 -20.65 -49.54 25.77
CA LEU A 109 -21.38 -49.11 24.58
C LEU A 109 -21.92 -47.69 24.72
N LYS A 110 -22.41 -47.31 25.91
CA LYS A 110 -22.83 -45.93 26.17
C LYS A 110 -21.66 -44.95 25.98
N ARG A 111 -20.47 -45.32 26.45
CA ARG A 111 -19.25 -44.50 26.27
C ARG A 111 -18.82 -44.45 24.81
N VAL A 112 -18.83 -45.58 24.11
CA VAL A 112 -18.55 -45.66 22.66
C VAL A 112 -19.47 -44.71 21.89
N ARG A 113 -20.79 -44.75 22.16
CA ARG A 113 -21.77 -43.88 21.49
C ARG A 113 -21.47 -42.40 21.71
N SER A 114 -21.29 -41.99 22.95
CA SER A 114 -20.99 -40.58 23.29
C SER A 114 -19.69 -40.10 22.66
N THR A 115 -18.64 -40.93 22.69
CA THR A 115 -17.35 -40.60 22.07
C THR A 115 -17.44 -40.56 20.55
N LYS A 116 -18.20 -41.47 19.92
CA LYS A 116 -18.47 -41.47 18.47
C LYS A 116 -19.16 -40.17 18.03
N GLU A 117 -20.22 -39.77 18.72
CA GLU A 117 -20.96 -38.54 18.40
C GLU A 117 -20.06 -37.30 18.53
N THR A 118 -19.31 -37.21 19.63
CA THR A 118 -18.35 -36.11 19.86
C THR A 118 -17.27 -36.08 18.78
N ALA A 119 -16.71 -37.24 18.42
CA ALA A 119 -15.70 -37.35 17.38
C ALA A 119 -16.25 -36.99 16.01
N ASN A 120 -17.48 -37.42 15.68
CA ASN A 120 -18.12 -37.09 14.41
C ASN A 120 -18.29 -35.56 14.25
N VAL A 121 -18.85 -34.89 15.27
CA VAL A 121 -19.06 -33.44 15.25
C VAL A 121 -17.72 -32.69 15.10
N ALA A 122 -16.72 -33.05 15.92
CA ALA A 122 -15.41 -32.40 15.88
C ALA A 122 -14.68 -32.64 14.54
N MET A 123 -14.81 -33.83 13.97
CA MET A 123 -14.23 -34.16 12.67
C MET A 123 -14.90 -33.40 11.53
N GLU A 124 -16.23 -33.32 11.50
CA GLU A 124 -16.96 -32.56 10.48
C GLU A 124 -16.58 -31.07 10.54
N ALA A 125 -16.54 -30.47 11.72
CA ALA A 125 -16.12 -29.08 11.91
C ALA A 125 -14.69 -28.85 11.38
N ALA A 126 -13.75 -29.73 11.74
CA ALA A 126 -12.36 -29.64 11.29
C ALA A 126 -12.20 -29.91 9.78
N ILE A 127 -12.98 -30.81 9.19
CA ILE A 127 -13.00 -31.02 7.72
C ILE A 127 -13.44 -29.74 7.03
N VAL A 128 -14.55 -29.12 7.48
CA VAL A 128 -15.04 -27.85 6.92
C VAL A 128 -13.98 -26.76 7.07
N ALA A 129 -13.35 -26.63 8.24
CA ALA A 129 -12.34 -25.62 8.50
C ALA A 129 -11.09 -25.78 7.61
N VAL A 130 -10.59 -27.00 7.42
CA VAL A 130 -9.49 -27.31 6.48
C VAL A 130 -9.90 -26.97 5.03
N GLY A 131 -11.18 -27.15 4.70
CA GLY A 131 -11.75 -26.78 3.41
C GLY A 131 -11.78 -25.28 3.17
N ARG A 132 -12.35 -24.53 4.11
CA ARG A 132 -12.39 -23.07 4.04
C ARG A 132 -11.00 -22.48 3.94
N LEU A 133 -10.05 -22.94 4.77
CA LEU A 133 -8.65 -22.51 4.68
C LEU A 133 -8.04 -22.83 3.30
N THR A 134 -8.33 -24.00 2.72
CA THR A 134 -7.87 -24.36 1.37
C THR A 134 -8.46 -23.44 0.31
N ALA A 135 -9.77 -23.14 0.39
CA ALA A 135 -10.45 -22.25 -0.53
C ALA A 135 -9.93 -20.81 -0.43
N ALA A 136 -9.78 -20.29 0.80
CA ALA A 136 -9.26 -18.95 1.06
C ALA A 136 -7.85 -18.80 0.49
N ARG A 137 -6.99 -19.80 0.71
CA ARG A 137 -5.64 -19.84 0.15
C ARG A 137 -5.63 -19.78 -1.37
N THR A 138 -6.51 -20.54 -2.03
CA THR A 138 -6.63 -20.54 -3.49
C THR A 138 -7.13 -19.19 -4.01
N ALA A 139 -8.13 -18.60 -3.36
CA ALA A 139 -8.64 -17.27 -3.72
C ALA A 139 -7.57 -16.19 -3.56
N CYS A 140 -6.86 -16.17 -2.43
CA CYS A 140 -5.83 -15.17 -2.13
C CYS A 140 -4.57 -15.30 -3.01
N HIS A 141 -4.37 -16.43 -3.70
CA HIS A 141 -3.25 -16.59 -4.61
C HIS A 141 -3.33 -15.63 -5.81
N VAL A 142 -4.54 -15.40 -6.33
CA VAL A 142 -4.76 -14.48 -7.45
C VAL A 142 -4.43 -13.05 -7.02
N SER A 143 -4.90 -12.64 -5.84
CA SER A 143 -4.59 -11.32 -5.29
C SER A 143 -3.10 -11.13 -5.02
N TYR A 144 -2.40 -12.17 -4.57
CA TYR A 144 -0.94 -12.15 -4.44
C TYR A 144 -0.22 -11.90 -5.78
N ASP A 145 -0.62 -12.61 -6.84
CA ASP A 145 -0.01 -12.44 -8.17
C ASP A 145 -0.32 -11.06 -8.75
N ASN A 146 -1.54 -10.55 -8.53
CA ASN A 146 -1.93 -9.19 -8.91
C ASN A 146 -1.10 -8.13 -8.17
N MET A 147 -0.87 -8.29 -6.86
CA MET A 147 -0.01 -7.40 -6.07
C MET A 147 1.42 -7.39 -6.61
N ASP A 148 1.99 -8.55 -6.92
CA ASP A 148 3.35 -8.63 -7.47
C ASP A 148 3.46 -7.95 -8.84
N TYR A 149 2.47 -8.18 -9.71
CA TYR A 149 2.40 -7.52 -11.02
C TYR A 149 2.30 -5.99 -10.88
N VAL A 150 1.36 -5.51 -10.07
CA VAL A 150 1.12 -4.07 -9.91
C VAL A 150 2.29 -3.39 -9.20
N ALA A 151 2.92 -4.03 -8.22
CA ALA A 151 4.11 -3.49 -7.59
C ALA A 151 5.27 -3.30 -8.60
N LYS A 152 5.55 -4.29 -9.44
CA LYS A 152 6.57 -4.17 -10.50
C LYS A 152 6.23 -3.07 -11.50
N LYS A 153 4.94 -2.98 -11.87
CA LYS A 153 4.46 -1.96 -12.81
C LYS A 153 4.58 -0.55 -12.22
N LEU A 154 4.23 -0.39 -10.94
CA LEU A 154 4.32 0.87 -10.23
C LEU A 154 5.77 1.33 -10.06
N GLU A 155 6.69 0.43 -9.72
CA GLU A 155 8.12 0.71 -9.67
C GLU A 155 8.66 1.19 -11.03
N GLN A 156 8.28 0.52 -12.11
CA GLN A 156 8.66 0.90 -13.47
C GLN A 156 8.13 2.28 -13.85
N ASP A 157 6.84 2.54 -13.61
CA ASP A 157 6.18 3.80 -14.01
C ASP A 157 6.67 4.98 -13.14
N VAL A 158 6.96 4.75 -11.86
CA VAL A 158 7.63 5.72 -10.96
C VAL A 158 9.03 6.04 -11.47
N GLY A 159 9.80 5.02 -11.84
CA GLY A 159 11.14 5.20 -12.41
C GLY A 159 11.12 5.99 -13.71
N GLY A 160 10.16 5.67 -14.60
CA GLY A 160 9.96 6.38 -15.87
C GLY A 160 9.60 7.85 -15.69
N LEU A 161 8.64 8.18 -14.79
CA LEU A 161 8.32 9.59 -14.54
C LEU A 161 9.50 10.32 -13.88
N ARG A 162 10.21 9.66 -12.94
CA ARG A 162 11.39 10.24 -12.29
C ARG A 162 12.49 10.56 -13.29
N SER A 163 12.72 9.73 -14.31
CA SER A 163 13.72 10.03 -15.34
C SER A 163 13.36 11.27 -16.17
N PHE A 164 12.08 11.52 -16.46
CA PHE A 164 11.67 12.75 -17.15
C PHE A 164 11.85 14.02 -16.30
N MET A 165 11.75 13.89 -14.97
CA MET A 165 11.94 15.02 -14.06
C MET A 165 13.40 15.45 -13.93
N MET A 166 14.33 14.53 -14.19
CA MET A 166 15.77 14.74 -14.21
C MET A 166 16.16 14.89 -15.69
N GLY A 167 16.04 16.10 -16.26
CA GLY A 167 16.33 16.32 -17.69
C GLY A 167 17.72 15.82 -18.10
N PRO A 168 18.03 15.75 -19.40
CA PRO A 168 19.32 15.24 -19.89
C PRO A 168 20.53 15.96 -19.28
N ASP A 169 20.37 17.24 -18.93
CA ASP A 169 21.39 18.08 -18.29
C ASP A 169 21.45 17.91 -16.76
N GLY A 170 20.66 17.01 -16.19
CA GLY A 170 20.48 16.85 -14.74
C GLY A 170 19.69 17.99 -14.08
N VAL A 171 19.18 18.95 -14.86
CA VAL A 171 18.36 20.04 -14.35
C VAL A 171 16.98 19.51 -14.00
N ARG A 172 16.56 19.73 -12.75
CA ARG A 172 15.27 19.30 -12.25
C ARG A 172 14.17 20.22 -12.76
N HIS A 173 13.24 19.68 -13.54
CA HIS A 173 12.03 20.40 -13.90
C HIS A 173 11.08 20.37 -12.71
N ASN A 174 10.95 21.50 -12.00
CA ASN A 174 10.09 21.62 -10.83
C ASN A 174 8.60 21.57 -11.22
N ASN A 175 8.06 20.37 -11.34
CA ASN A 175 6.62 20.13 -11.40
C ASN A 175 6.19 19.48 -10.08
N THR A 176 5.63 20.29 -9.18
CA THR A 176 5.17 19.89 -7.84
C THR A 176 4.15 18.74 -7.89
N GLU A 177 3.34 18.69 -8.95
CA GLU A 177 2.34 17.63 -9.13
C GLU A 177 2.99 16.28 -9.47
N CYS A 178 4.00 16.27 -10.36
CA CYS A 178 4.77 15.05 -10.65
C CYS A 178 5.55 14.57 -9.43
N GLU A 179 6.14 15.49 -8.65
CA GLU A 179 6.83 15.14 -7.39
C GLU A 179 5.89 14.47 -6.39
N ARG A 180 4.69 15.02 -6.22
CA ARG A 180 3.65 14.44 -5.37
C ARG A 180 3.23 13.06 -5.86
N LEU A 181 3.01 12.90 -7.17
CA LEU A 181 2.60 11.62 -7.75
C LEU A 181 3.70 10.55 -7.63
N VAL A 182 4.96 10.90 -7.86
CA VAL A 182 6.12 10.01 -7.64
C VAL A 182 6.21 9.60 -6.17
N LYS A 183 6.08 10.55 -5.24
CA LYS A 183 6.10 10.27 -3.80
C LYS A 183 4.99 9.30 -3.41
N ASN A 184 3.75 9.59 -3.83
CA ASN A 184 2.60 8.72 -3.56
C ASN A 184 2.79 7.32 -4.17
N GLY A 185 3.34 7.25 -5.39
CA GLY A 185 3.65 5.97 -6.04
C GLY A 185 4.68 5.15 -5.28
N VAL A 186 5.73 5.76 -4.74
CA VAL A 186 6.74 5.07 -3.90
C VAL A 186 6.11 4.57 -2.60
N GLU A 187 5.38 5.43 -1.87
CA GLU A 187 4.74 5.03 -0.61
C GLU A 187 3.71 3.91 -0.82
N LEU A 188 2.96 3.95 -1.93
CA LEU A 188 2.00 2.91 -2.28
C LEU A 188 2.70 1.60 -2.68
N TRP A 189 3.81 1.67 -3.41
CA TRP A 189 4.63 0.50 -3.72
C TRP A 189 5.14 -0.17 -2.45
N GLU A 190 5.68 0.59 -1.49
CA GLU A 190 6.14 0.04 -0.20
C GLU A 190 5.01 -0.66 0.56
N LYS A 191 3.83 -0.03 0.64
CA LYS A 191 2.64 -0.63 1.26
C LYS A 191 2.23 -1.94 0.59
N ILE A 192 2.23 -1.99 -0.75
CA ILE A 192 1.89 -3.22 -1.49
C ILE A 192 2.93 -4.31 -1.22
N GLN A 193 4.22 -3.99 -1.18
CA GLN A 193 5.27 -4.97 -0.85
C GLN A 193 5.06 -5.55 0.56
N THR A 194 4.80 -4.70 1.56
CA THR A 194 4.53 -5.16 2.93
C THR A 194 3.33 -6.10 2.98
N ILE A 195 2.20 -5.72 2.40
CA ILE A 195 1.00 -6.57 2.38
C ILE A 195 1.24 -7.87 1.58
N LYS A 196 1.98 -7.80 0.47
CA LYS A 196 2.34 -8.97 -0.33
C LYS A 196 3.16 -9.97 0.50
N ASP A 197 4.15 -9.50 1.25
CA ASP A 197 5.00 -10.34 2.09
C ASP A 197 4.21 -10.95 3.26
N GLU A 198 3.33 -10.18 3.89
CA GLU A 198 2.43 -10.67 4.94
C GLU A 198 1.46 -11.73 4.41
N VAL A 199 0.86 -11.52 3.23
CA VAL A 199 -0.02 -12.52 2.58
C VAL A 199 0.78 -13.79 2.23
N PHE A 200 2.01 -13.66 1.74
CA PHE A 200 2.89 -14.80 1.48
C PHE A 200 3.16 -15.60 2.76
N GLN A 201 3.50 -14.91 3.85
CA GLN A 201 3.77 -15.55 5.13
C GLN A 201 2.52 -16.27 5.66
N LYS A 202 1.34 -15.64 5.65
CA LYS A 202 0.10 -16.28 6.08
C LYS A 202 -0.31 -17.45 5.19
N LYS A 203 -0.04 -17.38 3.88
CA LYS A 203 -0.23 -18.52 2.98
C LYS A 203 0.63 -19.71 3.42
N TRP A 204 1.89 -19.47 3.78
CA TRP A 204 2.79 -20.50 4.30
C TRP A 204 2.32 -21.08 5.65
N ASP A 205 1.90 -20.22 6.58
CA ASP A 205 1.32 -20.65 7.85
C ASP A 205 0.07 -21.52 7.63
N GLY A 206 -0.78 -21.10 6.69
CA GLY A 206 -1.95 -21.87 6.25
C GLY A 206 -1.60 -23.25 5.68
N ASP A 207 -0.49 -23.39 4.95
CA ASP A 207 -0.02 -24.67 4.42
C ASP A 207 0.40 -25.63 5.54
N THR A 208 1.13 -25.08 6.51
CA THR A 208 1.56 -25.81 7.71
C THR A 208 0.33 -26.27 8.50
N MET A 209 -0.60 -25.36 8.80
CA MET A 209 -1.83 -25.66 9.53
C MET A 209 -2.72 -26.67 8.80
N LYS A 210 -2.85 -26.55 7.47
CA LYS A 210 -3.56 -27.52 6.63
C LYS A 210 -2.94 -28.91 6.74
N SER A 211 -1.62 -29.02 6.61
CA SER A 211 -0.91 -30.31 6.68
C SER A 211 -1.11 -30.97 8.04
N GLU A 212 -0.98 -30.20 9.12
CA GLU A 212 -1.23 -30.67 10.48
C GLU A 212 -2.69 -31.11 10.67
N GLY A 213 -3.65 -30.28 10.24
CA GLY A 213 -5.07 -30.57 10.33
C GLY A 213 -5.46 -31.85 9.60
N VAL A 214 -4.97 -32.04 8.37
CA VAL A 214 -5.15 -33.29 7.60
C VAL A 214 -4.51 -34.48 8.33
N GLY A 215 -3.34 -34.30 8.94
CA GLY A 215 -2.68 -35.32 9.74
C GLY A 215 -3.49 -35.74 10.97
N VAL A 216 -4.05 -34.78 11.71
CA VAL A 216 -4.93 -35.04 12.86
C VAL A 216 -6.20 -35.77 12.42
N LEU A 217 -6.84 -35.32 11.34
CA LEU A 217 -8.06 -35.95 10.84
C LEU A 217 -7.82 -37.38 10.35
N LYS A 218 -6.68 -37.65 9.69
CA LYS A 218 -6.27 -39.02 9.35
C LYS A 218 -6.12 -39.90 10.59
N LYS A 219 -5.50 -39.38 11.66
CA LYS A 219 -5.39 -40.12 12.94
C LYS A 219 -6.76 -40.39 13.56
N ALA A 220 -7.68 -39.43 13.51
CA ALA A 220 -9.05 -39.59 13.99
C ALA A 220 -9.79 -40.71 13.25
N ILE A 221 -9.73 -40.69 11.91
CA ILE A 221 -10.31 -41.72 11.04
C ILE A 221 -9.73 -43.09 11.38
N THR A 222 -8.41 -43.20 11.56
CA THR A 222 -7.75 -44.47 11.93
C THR A 222 -8.19 -44.95 13.31
N ALA A 223 -8.31 -44.06 14.30
CA ALA A 223 -8.79 -44.41 15.64
C ALA A 223 -10.22 -44.97 15.60
N LEU A 224 -11.13 -44.34 14.86
CA LEU A 224 -12.50 -44.86 14.67
C LEU A 224 -12.53 -46.21 13.94
N LYS A 225 -11.67 -46.42 12.93
CA LYS A 225 -11.50 -47.72 12.27
C LYS A 225 -11.04 -48.81 13.26
N ASN A 226 -10.10 -48.50 14.15
CA ASN A 226 -9.63 -49.44 15.17
C ASN A 226 -10.76 -49.82 16.14
N VAL A 227 -11.53 -48.83 16.61
CA VAL A 227 -12.71 -49.07 17.46
C VAL A 227 -13.72 -49.97 16.74
N LYS A 228 -14.01 -49.71 15.46
CA LYS A 228 -14.89 -50.56 14.64
C LYS A 228 -14.42 -52.01 14.62
N THR A 229 -13.13 -52.25 14.36
CA THR A 229 -12.55 -53.60 14.32
C THR A 229 -12.70 -54.30 15.67
N LYS A 230 -12.37 -53.63 16.78
CA LYS A 230 -12.49 -54.22 18.12
C LYS A 230 -13.94 -54.46 18.56
N LEU A 231 -14.90 -53.62 18.13
CA LEU A 231 -16.33 -53.89 18.32
C LEU A 231 -16.75 -55.15 17.55
N GLY A 232 -16.16 -55.41 16.38
CA GLY A 232 -16.35 -56.65 15.64
C GLY A 232 -15.86 -57.89 16.38
N ASP A 233 -14.65 -57.83 16.95
CA ASP A 233 -14.14 -58.91 17.80
C ASP A 233 -15.05 -59.15 19.03
N LEU A 234 -15.58 -58.08 19.62
CA LEU A 234 -16.47 -58.17 20.78
C LEU A 234 -17.82 -58.81 20.41
N GLU A 235 -18.38 -58.42 19.25
CA GLU A 235 -19.60 -59.01 18.68
C GLU A 235 -19.45 -60.52 18.47
N GLU A 236 -18.36 -60.96 17.83
CA GLU A 236 -18.09 -62.38 17.56
C GLU A 236 -18.02 -63.19 18.85
N ARG A 237 -17.38 -62.65 19.89
CA ARG A 237 -17.27 -63.34 21.19
C ARG A 237 -18.60 -63.41 21.94
N LEU A 238 -19.43 -62.38 21.90
CA LEU A 238 -20.77 -62.43 22.50
C LEU A 238 -21.64 -63.50 21.82
N ASN A 239 -21.45 -63.73 20.52
CA ASN A 239 -22.16 -64.77 19.78
C ASN A 239 -21.65 -66.19 20.13
N THR A 240 -20.35 -66.39 20.36
CA THR A 240 -19.79 -67.73 20.67
C THR A 240 -20.09 -68.20 22.09
N VAL A 241 -20.25 -67.29 23.06
CA VAL A 241 -20.52 -67.64 24.47
C VAL A 241 -21.95 -68.18 24.67
N GLY A 242 -22.81 -68.18 23.64
CA GLY A 242 -24.04 -69.01 23.59
C GLY A 242 -25.11 -68.71 24.65
N SER A 243 -24.95 -67.64 25.43
CA SER A 243 -25.78 -67.36 26.61
C SER A 243 -26.95 -66.44 26.31
N GLY A 244 -27.95 -66.90 25.54
CA GLY A 244 -29.33 -66.37 25.54
C GLY A 244 -29.58 -64.85 25.33
N SER A 245 -28.56 -64.03 25.13
CA SER A 245 -28.61 -62.57 25.14
C SER A 245 -28.42 -62.05 23.71
N THR A 246 -29.36 -62.39 22.84
CA THR A 246 -29.43 -61.88 21.46
C THR A 246 -29.46 -60.34 21.41
N ALA A 247 -30.05 -59.70 22.42
CA ALA A 247 -30.17 -58.23 22.51
C ALA A 247 -28.82 -57.50 22.61
N SER A 248 -27.84 -58.04 23.34
CA SER A 248 -26.53 -57.40 23.51
C SER A 248 -25.70 -57.46 22.23
N GLY A 249 -25.68 -58.63 21.56
CA GLY A 249 -25.00 -58.80 20.27
C GLY A 249 -25.55 -57.87 19.19
N GLU A 250 -26.88 -57.73 19.10
CA GLU A 250 -27.51 -56.81 18.14
C GLU A 250 -27.15 -55.35 18.39
N THR A 251 -27.04 -54.93 19.66
CA THR A 251 -26.64 -53.57 20.01
C THR A 251 -25.19 -53.28 19.63
N VAL A 252 -24.27 -54.22 19.89
CA VAL A 252 -22.85 -54.10 19.49
C VAL A 252 -22.73 -54.00 17.96
N ARG A 253 -23.49 -54.82 17.22
CA ARG A 253 -23.53 -54.79 15.76
C ARG A 253 -23.95 -53.44 15.21
N LYS A 254 -25.05 -52.86 15.73
CA LYS A 254 -25.54 -51.53 15.33
C LYS A 254 -24.47 -50.45 15.55
N GLU A 255 -23.83 -50.42 16.71
CA GLU A 255 -22.77 -49.43 16.99
C GLU A 255 -21.53 -49.63 16.11
N LYS A 256 -21.14 -50.87 15.80
CA LYS A 256 -20.05 -51.18 14.87
C LYS A 256 -20.34 -50.66 13.46
N GLU A 257 -21.56 -50.87 12.96
CA GLU A 257 -21.99 -50.37 11.65
C GLU A 257 -21.95 -48.83 11.62
N GLU A 258 -22.47 -48.16 12.65
CA GLU A 258 -22.46 -46.69 12.75
C GLU A 258 -21.06 -46.08 12.88
N VAL A 259 -20.19 -46.63 13.74
CA VAL A 259 -18.78 -46.18 13.84
C VAL A 259 -18.07 -46.35 12.49
N GLY A 260 -18.34 -47.45 11.79
CA GLY A 260 -17.79 -47.71 10.48
C GLY A 260 -18.25 -46.71 9.42
N LYS A 261 -19.52 -46.31 9.45
CA LYS A 261 -20.09 -45.30 8.56
C LYS A 261 -19.43 -43.94 8.78
N VAL A 262 -19.32 -43.49 10.02
CA VAL A 262 -18.65 -42.21 10.39
C VAL A 262 -17.21 -42.19 9.90
N ALA A 263 -16.44 -43.26 10.14
CA ALA A 263 -15.05 -43.33 9.71
C ALA A 263 -14.89 -43.29 8.18
N TYR A 264 -15.82 -43.90 7.45
CA TYR A 264 -15.82 -43.91 5.99
C TYR A 264 -16.19 -42.53 5.41
N GLU A 265 -17.30 -41.95 5.85
CA GLU A 265 -17.78 -40.63 5.42
C GLU A 265 -16.71 -39.54 5.68
N GLY A 266 -16.14 -39.52 6.89
CA GLY A 266 -15.06 -38.60 7.24
C GLY A 266 -13.83 -38.74 6.34
N GLY A 267 -13.46 -39.98 5.97
CA GLY A 267 -12.35 -40.25 5.05
C GLY A 267 -12.59 -39.74 3.63
N VAL A 268 -13.80 -39.94 3.09
CA VAL A 268 -14.17 -39.47 1.74
C VAL A 268 -14.21 -37.94 1.70
N LYS A 269 -14.89 -37.31 2.65
CA LYS A 269 -14.98 -35.84 2.75
C LYS A 269 -13.61 -35.20 2.90
N LEU A 270 -12.77 -35.70 3.82
CA LEU A 270 -11.41 -35.20 4.01
C LEU A 270 -10.59 -35.26 2.73
N THR A 271 -10.66 -36.36 1.99
CA THR A 271 -9.87 -36.53 0.75
C THR A 271 -10.28 -35.50 -0.32
N LYS A 272 -11.58 -35.23 -0.46
CA LYS A 272 -12.10 -34.24 -1.42
C LYS A 272 -11.76 -32.82 -1.01
N VAL A 273 -11.94 -32.49 0.27
CA VAL A 273 -11.69 -31.15 0.81
C VAL A 273 -10.19 -30.82 0.88
N ALA A 274 -9.35 -31.78 1.26
CA ALA A 274 -7.90 -31.57 1.29
C ALA A 274 -7.27 -31.45 -0.12
N SER A 275 -7.93 -31.98 -1.15
CA SER A 275 -7.46 -31.88 -2.52
C SER A 275 -7.54 -30.43 -3.02
N VAL A 276 -6.41 -29.91 -3.51
CA VAL A 276 -6.38 -28.57 -4.12
C VAL A 276 -7.19 -28.63 -5.42
N PRO A 277 -8.14 -27.70 -5.67
CA PRO A 277 -8.78 -27.57 -6.97
C PRO A 277 -7.68 -27.42 -8.04
N ARG A 278 -7.69 -28.28 -9.07
CA ARG A 278 -6.66 -28.31 -10.13
C ARG A 278 -6.73 -27.11 -11.09
N THR A 279 -7.57 -26.12 -10.86
CA THR A 279 -8.04 -25.20 -11.89
C THR A 279 -7.10 -24.04 -12.26
N PHE A 280 -5.85 -24.00 -11.80
CA PHE A 280 -4.92 -22.91 -12.18
C PHE A 280 -3.55 -23.34 -12.72
N ALA A 281 -3.28 -24.65 -12.86
CA ALA A 281 -2.08 -25.09 -13.56
C ALA A 281 -2.35 -25.24 -15.07
N VAL A 282 -2.11 -24.16 -15.82
CA VAL A 282 -1.92 -24.26 -17.28
C VAL A 282 -0.72 -25.18 -17.53
N GLY A 283 -0.98 -26.42 -18.00
CA GLY A 283 0.03 -27.20 -18.74
C GLY A 283 0.64 -28.47 -18.11
N GLY A 284 0.18 -29.00 -16.96
CA GLY A 284 0.82 -30.16 -16.33
C GLY A 284 -0.13 -31.29 -15.91
N VAL A 285 -0.12 -32.42 -16.62
CA VAL A 285 -0.88 -33.64 -16.24
C VAL A 285 -0.21 -34.34 -15.07
N ILE A 286 -0.69 -34.10 -13.85
CA ILE A 286 -0.32 -34.91 -12.67
C ILE A 286 -1.33 -36.04 -12.53
N LYS A 287 -0.93 -37.29 -12.78
CA LYS A 287 -1.70 -38.48 -12.38
C LYS A 287 -1.58 -38.63 -10.87
N ARG A 288 -2.70 -38.65 -10.14
CA ARG A 288 -2.73 -38.96 -8.71
C ARG A 288 -3.44 -40.29 -8.55
N GLU A 289 -2.80 -41.25 -7.90
CA GLU A 289 -3.44 -42.50 -7.49
C GLU A 289 -4.48 -42.18 -6.40
N GLU A 290 -5.75 -42.39 -6.72
CA GLU A 290 -6.84 -42.37 -5.75
C GLU A 290 -6.81 -43.73 -5.03
N ILE A 291 -6.44 -43.74 -3.75
CA ILE A 291 -6.55 -44.93 -2.89
C ILE A 291 -8.04 -45.04 -2.53
N VAL A 292 -8.80 -45.83 -3.30
CA VAL A 292 -10.21 -46.12 -3.01
C VAL A 292 -10.30 -47.55 -2.48
N ASP A 293 -10.76 -47.67 -1.24
CA ASP A 293 -11.07 -48.95 -0.59
C ASP A 293 -12.34 -49.56 -1.23
N GLU A 294 -12.25 -50.79 -1.76
CA GLU A 294 -13.25 -51.39 -2.66
C GLU A 294 -14.55 -51.84 -1.96
N SER A 295 -14.64 -51.79 -0.63
CA SER A 295 -15.63 -52.58 0.14
C SER A 295 -17.07 -52.06 0.29
N SER A 296 -17.46 -50.87 -0.18
CA SER A 296 -18.86 -50.39 -0.08
C SER A 296 -19.65 -50.44 -1.40
N ALA A 297 -20.98 -50.54 -1.29
CA ALA A 297 -21.90 -50.64 -2.42
C ALA A 297 -21.78 -49.41 -3.35
N PRO A 298 -21.74 -49.60 -4.69
CA PRO A 298 -21.47 -48.51 -5.65
C PRO A 298 -22.37 -47.28 -5.50
N GLN A 299 -23.66 -47.47 -5.16
CA GLN A 299 -24.63 -46.39 -5.04
C GLN A 299 -24.37 -45.46 -3.84
N GLU A 300 -23.99 -46.03 -2.69
CA GLU A 300 -23.71 -45.24 -1.48
C GLU A 300 -22.40 -44.46 -1.62
N LYS A 301 -21.39 -45.07 -2.26
CA LYS A 301 -20.13 -44.39 -2.63
C LYS A 301 -20.39 -43.15 -3.49
N GLU A 302 -21.24 -43.28 -4.51
CA GLU A 302 -21.55 -42.18 -5.42
C GLU A 302 -22.31 -41.05 -4.71
N LYS A 303 -23.25 -41.38 -3.82
CA LYS A 303 -23.96 -40.39 -3.02
C LYS A 303 -23.02 -39.59 -2.12
N ILE A 304 -22.15 -40.26 -1.36
CA ILE A 304 -21.18 -39.59 -0.47
C ILE A 304 -20.19 -38.74 -1.29
N LYS A 305 -19.78 -39.22 -2.47
CA LYS A 305 -18.93 -38.44 -3.38
C LYS A 305 -19.61 -37.14 -3.84
N LYS A 306 -20.89 -37.21 -4.25
CA LYS A 306 -21.68 -36.04 -4.66
C LYS A 306 -21.87 -35.06 -3.50
N GLU A 307 -22.15 -35.55 -2.29
CA GLU A 307 -22.28 -34.72 -1.09
C GLU A 307 -20.94 -34.02 -0.74
N ALA A 308 -19.82 -34.72 -0.84
CA ALA A 308 -18.50 -34.13 -0.60
C ALA A 308 -18.10 -33.10 -1.67
N GLU A 309 -18.53 -33.28 -2.92
CA GLU A 309 -18.32 -32.31 -4.01
C GLU A 309 -19.19 -31.06 -3.81
N LYS A 310 -20.47 -31.24 -3.47
CA LYS A 310 -21.34 -30.12 -3.12
C LYS A 310 -20.80 -29.32 -1.93
N LEU A 311 -20.37 -30.00 -0.85
CA LEU A 311 -19.79 -29.35 0.32
C LEU A 311 -18.57 -28.50 -0.05
N LYS A 312 -17.74 -28.99 -0.97
CA LYS A 312 -16.57 -28.24 -1.46
C LYS A 312 -17.00 -26.99 -2.22
N ASP A 313 -18.00 -27.09 -3.09
CA ASP A 313 -18.50 -25.95 -3.88
C ASP A 313 -19.15 -24.89 -2.98
N ASP A 314 -19.97 -25.32 -2.01
CA ASP A 314 -20.60 -24.44 -1.01
C ASP A 314 -19.53 -23.68 -0.21
N ILE A 315 -18.47 -24.37 0.27
CA ILE A 315 -17.34 -23.74 0.97
C ILE A 315 -16.62 -22.71 0.08
N VAL A 316 -16.41 -23.01 -1.20
CA VAL A 316 -15.74 -22.09 -2.13
C VAL A 316 -16.58 -20.85 -2.40
N MET A 317 -17.90 -21.00 -2.53
CA MET A 317 -18.82 -19.89 -2.69
C MET A 317 -18.84 -18.99 -1.45
N ASP A 318 -19.00 -19.56 -0.25
CA ASP A 318 -19.02 -18.81 1.01
C ASP A 318 -17.75 -17.95 1.19
N VAL A 319 -16.58 -18.55 0.93
CA VAL A 319 -15.30 -17.87 1.05
C VAL A 319 -15.15 -16.77 -0.01
N ARG A 320 -15.67 -16.97 -1.23
CA ARG A 320 -15.66 -15.95 -2.28
C ARG A 320 -16.54 -14.76 -1.91
N ASP A 321 -17.75 -15.00 -1.42
CA ASP A 321 -18.69 -13.94 -1.05
C ASP A 321 -18.16 -13.13 0.15
N GLU A 322 -17.57 -13.80 1.14
CA GLU A 322 -16.91 -13.15 2.28
C GLU A 322 -15.71 -12.29 1.82
N LEU A 323 -14.91 -12.80 0.87
CA LEU A 323 -13.78 -12.05 0.32
C LEU A 323 -14.26 -10.80 -0.43
N GLN A 324 -15.28 -10.91 -1.27
CA GLN A 324 -15.84 -9.77 -2.01
C GLN A 324 -16.37 -8.69 -1.07
N LYS A 325 -17.11 -9.09 -0.02
CA LYS A 325 -17.61 -8.15 0.99
C LYS A 325 -16.48 -7.39 1.67
N ARG A 326 -15.42 -8.08 2.09
CA ARG A 326 -14.25 -7.45 2.72
C ARG A 326 -13.47 -6.56 1.75
N GLU A 327 -13.41 -6.91 0.48
CA GLU A 327 -12.80 -6.06 -0.56
C GLU A 327 -13.56 -4.75 -0.73
N GLU A 328 -14.89 -4.78 -0.78
CA GLU A 328 -15.72 -3.58 -0.86
C GLU A 328 -15.57 -2.69 0.38
N GLU A 329 -15.55 -3.28 1.57
CA GLU A 329 -15.32 -2.56 2.83
C GLU A 329 -13.92 -1.89 2.88
N GLU A 330 -12.87 -2.59 2.48
CA GLU A 330 -11.51 -2.02 2.43
C GLU A 330 -11.37 -0.96 1.32
N ARG A 331 -12.01 -1.14 0.17
CA ARG A 331 -12.07 -0.08 -0.87
C ARG A 331 -12.72 1.18 -0.33
N HIS A 332 -13.82 1.06 0.41
CA HIS A 332 -14.48 2.20 1.03
C HIS A 332 -13.56 2.90 2.04
N ARG A 333 -12.88 2.15 2.91
CA ARG A 333 -11.93 2.70 3.90
C ARG A 333 -10.77 3.44 3.24
N ILE A 334 -10.20 2.89 2.17
CA ILE A 334 -9.11 3.52 1.42
C ILE A 334 -9.61 4.80 0.73
N ALA A 335 -10.78 4.75 0.09
CA ALA A 335 -11.37 5.92 -0.55
C ALA A 335 -11.65 7.05 0.45
N GLU A 336 -12.20 6.73 1.63
CA GLU A 336 -12.45 7.69 2.71
C GLU A 336 -11.14 8.28 3.24
N ALA A 337 -10.09 7.47 3.40
CA ALA A 337 -8.77 7.95 3.82
C ALA A 337 -8.13 8.90 2.81
N ILE A 338 -8.21 8.57 1.51
CA ILE A 338 -7.73 9.44 0.42
C ILE A 338 -8.50 10.77 0.44
N GLN A 339 -9.82 10.73 0.56
CA GLN A 339 -10.64 11.93 0.59
C GLN A 339 -10.35 12.80 1.83
N ALA A 340 -10.10 12.17 2.99
CA ALA A 340 -9.72 12.87 4.21
C ALA A 340 -8.36 13.58 4.06
N GLU A 341 -7.37 12.89 3.47
CA GLU A 341 -6.04 13.46 3.20
C GLU A 341 -6.11 14.62 2.20
N GLU A 342 -6.87 14.48 1.12
CA GLU A 342 -7.10 15.56 0.15
C GLU A 342 -7.77 16.79 0.79
N ASN A 343 -8.75 16.57 1.67
CA ASN A 343 -9.42 17.66 2.38
C ASN A 343 -8.46 18.35 3.35
N GLU A 344 -7.61 17.60 4.05
CA GLU A 344 -6.59 18.17 4.93
C GLU A 344 -5.56 19.00 4.14
N GLU A 345 -5.12 18.52 2.98
CA GLU A 345 -4.20 19.23 2.10
C GLU A 345 -4.82 20.55 1.61
N ARG A 346 -6.08 20.52 1.13
CA ARG A 346 -6.80 21.73 0.70
C ARG A 346 -6.95 22.75 1.84
N GLU A 347 -7.19 22.31 3.08
CA GLU A 347 -7.26 23.20 4.23
C GLU A 347 -5.89 23.80 4.58
N ARG A 348 -4.80 23.04 4.45
CA ARG A 348 -3.43 23.57 4.63
C ARG A 348 -3.09 24.61 3.56
N GLU A 349 -3.48 24.40 2.30
CA GLU A 349 -3.29 25.36 1.22
C GLU A 349 -4.09 26.66 1.42
N LYS A 350 -5.35 26.55 1.85
CA LYS A 350 -6.17 27.73 2.22
C LYS A 350 -5.50 28.52 3.35
N LYS A 351 -5.04 27.86 4.40
CA LYS A 351 -4.31 28.53 5.51
C LYS A 351 -3.03 29.21 5.04
N ALA A 352 -2.23 28.55 4.20
CA ALA A 352 -0.99 29.11 3.66
C ALA A 352 -1.25 30.32 2.74
N THR A 353 -2.31 30.29 1.93
CA THR A 353 -2.69 31.43 1.08
C THR A 353 -3.28 32.59 1.89
N GLU A 354 -4.07 32.32 2.93
CA GLU A 354 -4.53 33.35 3.87
C GLU A 354 -3.39 33.98 4.65
N GLU A 355 -2.41 33.20 5.10
CA GLU A 355 -1.23 33.71 5.80
C GLU A 355 -0.36 34.59 4.89
N LYS A 356 -0.12 34.17 3.64
CA LYS A 356 0.56 34.99 2.64
C LYS A 356 -0.15 36.33 2.40
N LYS A 357 -1.49 36.31 2.28
CA LYS A 357 -2.28 37.54 2.15
C LYS A 357 -2.14 38.46 3.37
N LYS A 358 -2.12 37.91 4.59
CA LYS A 358 -1.90 38.69 5.83
C LYS A 358 -0.50 39.30 5.88
N ILE A 359 0.53 38.57 5.46
CA ILE A 359 1.91 39.07 5.40
C ILE A 359 2.02 40.20 4.36
N GLU A 360 1.46 40.01 3.16
CA GLU A 360 1.45 41.06 2.12
C GLU A 360 0.67 42.31 2.57
N GLU A 361 -0.46 42.14 3.26
CA GLU A 361 -1.23 43.26 3.80
C GLU A 361 -0.45 44.00 4.90
N GLN A 362 0.24 43.28 5.79
CA GLN A 362 1.12 43.88 6.80
C GLN A 362 2.31 44.60 6.15
N GLN A 363 2.92 44.03 5.11
CA GLN A 363 3.99 44.68 4.35
C GLN A 363 3.49 45.98 3.72
N LYS A 364 2.32 45.98 3.07
CA LYS A 364 1.71 47.20 2.52
C LYS A 364 1.44 48.25 3.60
N LYS A 365 0.90 47.86 4.76
CA LYS A 365 0.67 48.79 5.89
C LYS A 365 1.97 49.40 6.41
N THR A 366 3.03 48.59 6.57
CA THR A 366 4.34 49.09 7.03
C THR A 366 5.02 49.98 5.98
N GLU A 367 4.87 49.69 4.69
CA GLU A 367 5.36 50.57 3.61
C GLU A 367 4.60 51.90 3.58
N GLU A 368 3.27 51.89 3.73
CA GLU A 368 2.46 53.11 3.82
C GLU A 368 2.83 53.95 5.05
N GLU A 369 3.04 53.32 6.21
CA GLU A 369 3.48 54.03 7.41
C GLU A 369 4.87 54.65 7.24
N LYS A 370 5.81 53.92 6.61
CA LYS A 370 7.14 54.46 6.25
C LYS A 370 7.02 55.65 5.30
N LYS A 371 6.16 55.58 4.28
CA LYS A 371 5.90 56.70 3.36
C LYS A 371 5.35 57.93 4.09
N LYS A 372 4.39 57.75 5.01
CA LYS A 372 3.85 58.84 5.84
C LYS A 372 4.91 59.47 6.75
N LYS A 373 5.80 58.67 7.35
CA LYS A 373 6.92 59.18 8.17
C LYS A 373 7.91 60.00 7.35
N ILE A 374 8.29 59.52 6.15
CA ILE A 374 9.19 60.25 5.25
C ILE A 374 8.55 61.57 4.79
N GLU A 375 7.27 61.57 4.43
CA GLU A 375 6.57 62.80 4.03
C GLU A 375 6.46 63.79 5.20
N GLY A 376 6.18 63.31 6.42
CA GLY A 376 6.17 64.13 7.63
C GLY A 376 7.54 64.75 7.94
N GLN A 377 8.62 63.98 7.80
CA GLN A 377 9.99 64.49 7.95
C GLN A 377 10.33 65.56 6.91
N ARG A 378 9.97 65.35 5.63
CA ARG A 378 10.20 66.36 4.58
C ARG A 378 9.46 67.66 4.84
N LYS A 379 8.21 67.60 5.33
CA LYS A 379 7.45 68.81 5.71
C LYS A 379 8.08 69.53 6.90
N ALA A 380 8.51 68.79 7.93
CA ALA A 380 9.21 69.36 9.08
C ALA A 380 10.54 70.03 8.69
N GLU A 381 11.33 69.40 7.82
CA GLU A 381 12.57 69.99 7.28
C GLU A 381 12.31 71.23 6.43
N GLU A 382 11.22 71.27 5.65
CA GLU A 382 10.84 72.43 4.85
C GLU A 382 10.38 73.60 5.74
N ASP A 383 9.60 73.33 6.79
CA ASP A 383 9.18 74.33 7.77
C ASP A 383 10.35 74.84 8.60
N GLU A 384 11.30 73.98 8.96
CA GLU A 384 12.54 74.38 9.64
C GLU A 384 13.41 75.26 8.73
N LYS A 385 13.54 74.92 7.44
CA LYS A 385 14.23 75.76 6.45
C LYS A 385 13.55 77.12 6.27
N LYS A 386 12.20 77.19 6.29
CA LYS A 386 11.46 78.46 6.25
C LYS A 386 11.74 79.30 7.48
N LYS A 387 11.72 78.71 8.69
CA LYS A 387 12.05 79.41 9.93
C LYS A 387 13.50 79.91 9.96
N ILE A 388 14.46 79.11 9.50
CA ILE A 388 15.85 79.54 9.38
C ILE A 388 15.98 80.69 8.37
N LYS A 389 15.23 80.65 7.27
CA LYS A 389 15.25 81.73 6.27
C LYS A 389 14.63 83.02 6.81
N GLU A 390 13.49 82.93 7.50
CA GLU A 390 12.87 84.08 8.19
C GLU A 390 13.80 84.65 9.28
N GLN A 391 14.45 83.80 10.07
CA GLN A 391 15.42 84.25 11.07
C GLN A 391 16.64 84.92 10.43
N LYS A 392 17.15 84.39 9.31
CA LYS A 392 18.24 85.01 8.56
C LYS A 392 17.83 86.34 7.94
N GLU A 393 16.62 86.46 7.40
CA GLU A 393 16.11 87.73 6.87
C GLU A 393 15.96 88.77 8.01
N VAL A 394 15.53 88.36 9.21
CA VAL A 394 15.48 89.23 10.39
C VAL A 394 16.88 89.60 10.90
N GLU A 395 17.82 88.65 10.93
CA GLU A 395 19.22 88.90 11.30
C GLU A 395 19.93 89.80 10.27
N GLU A 396 19.69 89.61 8.97
CA GLU A 396 20.21 90.49 7.91
C GLU A 396 19.59 91.89 8.02
N GLU A 397 18.30 92.03 8.34
CA GLU A 397 17.68 93.34 8.57
C GLU A 397 18.21 94.00 9.86
N GLU A 398 18.51 93.22 10.90
CA GLU A 398 19.12 93.72 12.14
C GLU A 398 20.61 94.06 11.94
N GLU A 399 21.34 93.29 11.14
CA GLU A 399 22.71 93.60 10.71
C GLU A 399 22.74 94.81 9.79
N GLU A 400 21.81 94.99 8.86
CA GLU A 400 21.69 96.21 8.06
C GLU A 400 21.39 97.43 8.94
N ARG A 401 20.52 97.30 9.96
CA ARG A 401 20.30 98.37 10.96
C ARG A 401 21.55 98.63 11.80
N LYS A 402 22.30 97.59 12.18
CA LYS A 402 23.58 97.74 12.90
C LYS A 402 24.66 98.31 12.00
N ILE A 403 24.67 98.03 10.70
CA ILE A 403 25.59 98.58 9.72
C ILE A 403 25.22 100.03 9.42
N GLU A 404 23.94 100.41 9.32
CA GLU A 404 23.53 101.83 9.25
C GLU A 404 23.84 102.58 10.54
N GLU A 405 23.68 101.96 11.71
CA GLU A 405 24.02 102.57 13.00
C GLU A 405 25.55 102.65 13.19
N GLN A 406 26.31 101.65 12.74
CA GLN A 406 27.77 101.67 12.69
C GLN A 406 28.30 102.56 11.57
N GLN A 407 27.57 102.80 10.48
CA GLN A 407 27.92 103.79 9.46
C GLN A 407 27.68 105.21 9.96
N LYS A 408 26.64 105.45 10.78
CA LYS A 408 26.49 106.71 11.53
C LYS A 408 27.57 106.91 12.59
N LYS A 409 27.96 105.86 13.31
CA LYS A 409 29.07 105.92 14.29
C LYS A 409 30.45 105.98 13.61
N ALA A 410 30.61 105.40 12.42
CA ALA A 410 31.84 105.49 11.62
C ALA A 410 31.91 106.80 10.81
N GLU A 411 30.80 107.48 10.51
CA GLU A 411 30.80 108.86 10.03
C GLU A 411 31.18 109.85 11.16
N GLU A 412 30.89 109.54 12.43
CA GLU A 412 31.41 110.29 13.59
C GLU A 412 32.87 109.93 13.95
N GLU A 413 33.33 108.69 13.76
CA GLU A 413 34.71 108.27 14.09
C GLU A 413 35.73 108.41 12.95
N LYS A 414 35.32 108.62 11.68
CA LYS A 414 36.25 108.87 10.55
C LYS A 414 36.81 110.30 10.48
N ALA A 415 36.86 111.00 11.60
CA ALA A 415 37.70 112.19 11.78
C ALA A 415 39.06 111.89 12.44
N LYS A 416 39.39 110.64 12.82
CA LYS A 416 40.68 110.34 13.46
C LYS A 416 41.34 109.05 12.98
N LEU A 417 42.46 109.24 12.26
CA LEU A 417 43.65 108.39 12.16
C LEU A 417 43.47 107.08 11.34
N THR A 418 43.97 106.94 10.12
CA THR A 418 45.36 106.88 9.59
C THR A 418 46.29 105.79 10.18
N LYS A 419 46.64 104.83 9.29
CA LYS A 419 47.95 104.15 9.05
C LYS A 419 48.26 102.75 9.66
N GLY A 420 48.61 101.84 8.73
CA GLY A 420 49.63 100.76 8.80
C GLY A 420 49.20 99.43 9.44
N ASP A 421 49.70 98.24 9.11
CA ASP A 421 50.45 97.67 7.98
C ASP A 421 50.63 96.15 8.25
N GLY A 422 50.66 95.32 7.19
CA GLY A 422 51.24 93.95 7.13
C GLY A 422 50.50 92.79 7.84
N ALA A 423 50.62 91.50 7.48
CA ALA A 423 51.09 90.75 6.31
C ALA A 423 50.90 89.23 6.61
N PHE A 424 50.94 88.38 5.56
CA PHE A 424 51.18 86.91 5.53
C PHE A 424 50.03 85.88 5.80
N THR A 425 49.44 85.37 4.71
CA THR A 425 49.36 83.96 4.16
C THR A 425 49.88 82.75 4.99
N PRO A 426 49.73 81.46 4.55
CA PRO A 426 48.56 80.66 4.11
C PRO A 426 48.62 79.17 4.62
N ALA A 427 47.54 78.37 4.55
CA ALA A 427 47.60 76.88 4.55
C ALA A 427 46.20 76.28 4.24
N LEU A 428 45.92 75.53 3.16
CA LEU A 428 46.43 74.25 2.62
C LEU A 428 45.61 73.01 3.06
N LEU A 429 45.28 72.17 2.05
CA LEU A 429 44.80 70.78 2.04
C LEU A 429 43.26 70.61 2.01
N ARG A 430 42.59 69.89 1.08
CA ARG A 430 42.99 69.03 -0.05
C ARG A 430 41.68 68.55 -0.73
N GLU A 431 41.51 68.70 -2.05
CA GLU A 431 40.76 67.72 -2.86
C GLU A 431 41.77 66.73 -3.48
N PRO A 432 41.38 65.46 -3.66
CA PRO A 432 41.37 64.87 -5.01
C PRO A 432 40.14 63.96 -5.21
N LEU A 433 39.41 64.00 -6.34
CA LEU A 433 39.73 63.44 -7.65
C LEU A 433 40.18 61.94 -7.65
N VAL A 434 39.23 61.03 -7.96
CA VAL A 434 39.31 59.93 -8.98
C VAL A 434 40.35 58.79 -8.70
N PRO A 435 40.39 57.66 -9.44
CA PRO A 435 39.66 56.39 -9.38
C PRO A 435 40.53 55.15 -8.97
N PHE A 436 39.99 54.19 -8.23
CA PHE A 436 40.56 52.84 -8.02
C PHE A 436 39.34 51.91 -7.77
N ALA A 437 39.10 50.75 -8.38
CA ALA A 437 39.97 49.86 -9.11
C ALA A 437 39.16 49.12 -10.19
N VAL A 438 39.57 49.28 -11.44
CA VAL A 438 39.42 48.26 -12.49
C VAL A 438 40.65 47.35 -12.37
N MET A 439 40.43 46.05 -12.59
CA MET A 439 41.40 44.95 -12.69
C MET A 439 41.85 44.31 -11.37
N CYS A 440 41.15 43.24 -10.99
CA CYS A 440 41.80 41.97 -10.67
C CYS A 440 40.98 40.82 -11.26
N VAL A 441 41.49 40.30 -12.38
CA VAL A 441 41.56 38.87 -12.73
C VAL A 441 40.19 38.18 -12.92
N LEU A 442 39.62 38.06 -14.12
CA LEU A 442 40.22 37.37 -15.28
C LEU A 442 40.74 35.96 -14.90
N GLY A 443 39.85 35.11 -14.38
CA GLY A 443 39.97 33.66 -14.56
C GLY A 443 39.19 33.31 -15.84
N CYS A 444 39.85 33.21 -16.99
CA CYS A 444 40.49 31.98 -17.48
C CYS A 444 39.48 30.82 -17.50
N THR A 445 38.71 30.68 -18.58
CA THR A 445 39.02 29.85 -19.77
C THR A 445 38.98 28.36 -19.51
N LEU A 446 38.05 27.70 -20.22
CA LEU A 446 38.29 26.50 -21.04
C LEU A 446 39.21 25.44 -20.43
N VAL A 447 38.65 24.32 -19.96
CA VAL A 447 39.26 22.99 -20.13
C VAL A 447 38.17 21.91 -20.16
N CYS A 448 38.14 21.18 -21.28
CA CYS A 448 37.60 19.84 -21.56
C CYS A 448 36.09 19.62 -21.55
#